data_AF-A0A239KGH0-F1
#
_entry.id   AF-A0A239KGH0-F1
#
_cell.length_a   1.000
_cell.length_b   1.000
_cell.length_c   1.000
_cell.angle_alpha   90.00
_cell.angle_beta   90.00
_cell.angle_gamma   90.00
#
_symmetry.space_group_name_H-M   'P 1'
#
loop_
_entity.id
_entity.type
_entity.pdbx_description
1 polymer ?
#
loop_
_entity_poly.entity_id
_entity_poly.type
_entity_poly.pdbx_seq_one_letter_code
_entity_poly.pdbx_strand_id
1 'polypeptide(L)' 'MKQHSVGRAPDYTTAALVTLGVNLFCLLTALRMTLGWLAVILAALAINHLIDRLARRRNAR' A
#
# COMPACT_ATOMS: atom_id res chain seq x y z
N MET A 1 -16.67 -2.03 -39.96
CA MET A 1 -15.95 -2.37 -38.71
C MET A 1 -16.75 -1.79 -37.56
N LYS A 2 -17.35 -2.61 -36.68
CA LYS A 2 -18.11 -2.11 -35.52
C LYS A 2 -17.11 -1.72 -34.43
N GLN A 3 -16.94 -0.41 -34.17
CA GLN A 3 -16.18 0.09 -33.03
C GLN A 3 -16.87 -0.40 -31.75
N HIS A 4 -16.28 -1.40 -31.09
CA HIS A 4 -16.62 -1.67 -29.69
C HIS A 4 -16.10 -0.47 -28.89
N SER A 5 -17.01 0.32 -28.32
CA SER A 5 -16.65 1.30 -27.30
C SER A 5 -16.02 0.51 -26.16
N VAL A 6 -14.70 0.64 -25.99
CA VAL A 6 -13.99 0.06 -24.85
C VAL A 6 -14.56 0.74 -23.62
N GLY A 7 -15.51 0.07 -22.96
CA GLY A 7 -16.13 0.55 -21.73
C GLY A 7 -15.06 0.86 -20.69
N ARG A 8 -15.36 1.82 -19.80
CA ARG A 8 -14.47 2.26 -18.73
C ARG A 8 -13.82 1.05 -18.06
N ALA A 9 -12.48 1.04 -17.99
CA ALA A 9 -11.75 -0.03 -17.32
C ALA A 9 -12.27 -0.19 -15.88
N PRO A 10 -12.46 -1.42 -15.38
CA PRO A 10 -12.98 -1.63 -14.03
C PRO A 10 -12.05 -0.99 -13.00
N ASP A 11 -12.64 -0.39 -11.97
CA ASP A 11 -11.87 0.20 -10.87
C ASP A 11 -11.37 -0.90 -9.93
N TYR A 12 -10.09 -1.23 -10.04
CA TYR A 12 -9.42 -2.21 -9.20
C TYR A 12 -8.74 -1.60 -7.98
N THR A 13 -8.92 -0.30 -7.72
CA THR A 13 -8.24 0.39 -6.62
C THR A 13 -8.55 -0.26 -5.27
N THR A 14 -9.82 -0.61 -5.04
CA THR A 14 -10.22 -1.29 -3.81
C THR A 14 -9.55 -2.65 -3.66
N ALA A 15 -9.53 -3.47 -4.73
CA ALA A 15 -8.89 -4.78 -4.70
C ALA A 15 -7.37 -4.68 -4.47
N ALA A 16 -6.72 -3.68 -5.08
CA ALA A 16 -5.32 -3.39 -4.88
C ALA A 16 -5.03 -2.95 -3.43
N LEU A 17 -5.85 -2.07 -2.85
CA LEU A 17 -5.71 -1.61 -1.47
C LEU A 17 -5.93 -2.75 -0.46
N VAL A 18 -6.91 -3.62 -0.70
CA VAL A 18 -7.15 -4.80 0.14
C VAL A 18 -5.95 -5.74 0.07
N THR A 19 -5.45 -6.03 -1.13
CA THR A 19 -4.30 -6.91 -1.32
C THR A 19 -3.05 -6.34 -0.66
N LEU A 20 -2.81 -5.03 -0.79
CA LEU A 20 -1.74 -4.32 -0.11
C LEU A 20 -1.85 -4.47 1.41
N GLY A 21 -3.06 -4.26 1.96
CA GLY A 21 -3.32 -4.38 3.39
C GLY A 21 -3.05 -5.79 3.93
N VAL A 22 -3.52 -6.83 3.23
CA VAL A 22 -3.29 -8.24 3.59
C VAL A 22 -1.80 -8.56 3.57
N ASN A 23 -1.08 -8.18 2.51
CA ASN A 23 0.36 -8.42 2.41
C ASN A 23 1.14 -7.69 3.52
N LEU A 24 0.79 -6.44 3.81
CA LEU A 24 1.42 -5.67 4.88
C LEU A 24 1.18 -6.31 6.24
N PHE A 25 -0.04 -6.78 6.52
CA PHE A 25 -0.37 -7.48 7.76
C PHE A 25 0.46 -8.76 7.94
N CYS A 26 0.54 -9.59 6.90
CA CYS A 26 1.36 -10.80 6.91
C CYS A 26 2.85 -10.47 7.12
N LEU A 27 3.37 -9.44 6.43
CA LEU A 27 4.75 -9.00 6.57
C LEU A 27 5.07 -8.55 8.00
N LEU A 28 4.23 -7.69 8.59
CA LEU A 28 4.42 -7.20 9.96
C LEU A 28 4.29 -8.34 10.98
N THR A 29 3.40 -9.30 10.75
CA THR A 29 3.26 -10.48 11.60
C THR A 29 4.51 -11.37 11.52
N ALA A 30 5.02 -11.63 10.32
CA ALA A 30 6.27 -12.39 10.13
C ALA A 30 7.47 -11.66 10.74
N LEU A 31 7.55 -10.33 10.59
CA LEU A 31 8.57 -9.50 11.19
C LEU A 31 8.52 -9.55 12.72
N ARG A 32 7.30 -9.52 13.29
CA ARG A 32 7.09 -9.69 14.72
C ARG A 32 7.60 -11.04 15.23
N MET A 33 7.32 -12.13 14.50
CA MET A 33 7.71 -13.48 14.92
C MET A 33 9.23 -13.71 14.85
N THR A 34 9.93 -13.00 13.97
CA THR A 34 11.38 -13.17 13.76
C THR A 34 12.22 -12.19 14.56
N LEU A 35 11.81 -10.92 14.68
CA LEU A 35 12.58 -9.84 15.31
C LEU A 35 11.88 -9.19 16.52
N GLY A 36 10.64 -9.57 16.82
CA GLY A 36 9.86 -8.99 17.93
C GLY A 36 9.18 -7.66 17.60
N TRP A 37 8.58 -7.05 18.63
CA TRP A 37 7.77 -5.83 18.48
C TRP A 37 8.57 -4.59 18.09
N LEU A 38 9.84 -4.50 18.48
CA LEU A 38 10.68 -3.34 18.19
C LEU A 38 10.83 -3.13 16.67
N ALA A 39 11.06 -4.22 15.93
CA ALA A 39 11.16 -4.17 14.47
C ALA A 39 9.85 -3.76 13.80
N VAL A 40 8.70 -4.20 14.33
CA VAL A 40 7.37 -3.79 13.84
C VAL A 40 7.15 -2.29 14.01
N ILE A 41 7.50 -1.73 15.16
CA ILE A 41 7.37 -0.29 15.43
C ILE A 41 8.25 0.51 14.47
N LEU A 42 9.50 0.11 14.27
CA LEU A 42 10.41 0.78 13.33
C LEU A 42 9.88 0.71 11.89
N ALA A 43 9.37 -0.46 11.46
CA ALA A 43 8.76 -0.61 10.15
C ALA A 43 7.51 0.28 9.98
N ALA A 44 6.65 0.34 11.00
CA ALA A 44 5.47 1.19 10.98
C ALA A 44 5.84 2.68 10.88
N LEU A 45 6.85 3.14 11.64
CA LEU A 45 7.37 4.50 11.56
C LEU A 45 7.94 4.81 10.18
N ALA A 46 8.71 3.89 9.60
CA ALA A 46 9.27 4.05 8.26
C ALA A 46 8.18 4.19 7.20
N ILE A 47 7.15 3.35 7.25
CA ILE A 47 6.00 3.42 6.34
C ILE A 47 5.26 4.75 6.50
N ASN A 48 4.96 5.16 7.74
CA ASN A 48 4.30 6.44 8.00
C ASN A 48 5.11 7.61 7.41
N HIS A 49 6.42 7.61 7.63
CA HIS A 49 7.29 8.67 7.12
C HIS A 49 7.38 8.69 5.59
N LEU A 50 7.34 7.52 4.94
CA LEU A 50 7.27 7.42 3.48
C LEU A 50 5.95 7.97 2.95
N ILE A 51 4.82 7.65 3.57
CA ILE A 51 3.50 8.18 3.21
C ILE A 51 3.50 9.71 3.35
N ASP A 52 4.00 10.25 4.46
CA ASP A 52 4.10 11.69 4.67
C ASP A 52 5.01 12.35 3.62
N ARG A 53 6.12 11.70 3.27
CA ARG A 53 7.04 12.18 2.21
C ARG A 53 6.36 12.18 0.84
N LEU A 54 5.59 11.16 0.51
CA LEU A 54 4.79 11.07 -0.71
C LEU A 54 3.71 12.15 -0.75
N ALA A 55 3.01 12.38 0.37
CA ALA A 55 2.02 13.44 0.50
C ALA A 55 2.64 14.82 0.29
N ARG A 56 3.78 15.11 0.91
CA ARG A 56 4.54 16.35 0.70
C ARG A 56 4.94 16.52 -0.77
N ARG A 57 5.41 15.46 -1.43
CA ARG A 57 5.78 15.49 -2.86
C ARG A 57 4.57 15.71 -3.77
N ARG A 58 3.42 15.18 -3.41
CA ARG A 58 2.16 15.39 -4.15
C ARG A 58 1.69 16.84 -4.04
N ASN A 59 1.79 17.45 -2.86
CA ASN A 59 1.36 18.83 -2.63
C ASN A 59 2.36 19.89 -3.17
N ALA A 60 3.59 19.48 -3.50
CA ALA A 60 4.59 20.34 -4.14
C ALA A 60 4.51 20.36 -5.67
N ARG A 61 3.61 19.55 -6.26
CA ARG A 61 3.24 19.59 -7.68
C ARG A 61 1.88 20.26 -7.83
#